data_AF-A0A7R9Q8I1-F1
#
_entry.id   AF-A0A7R9Q8I1-F1
#
_cell.length_a   1.000
_cell.length_b   1.000
_cell.length_c   1.000
_cell.angle_alpha   90.00
_cell.angle_beta   90.00
_cell.angle_gamma   90.00
#
_symmetry.space_group_name_H-M   'P 1'
#
loop_
_entity.id
_entity.type
_entity.pdbx_description
1 polymer ?
#
loop_
_entity_poly.entity_id
_entity_poly.type
_entity_poly.pdbx_seq_one_letter_code
_entity_poly.pdbx_strand_id
1 'polypeptide(L)'
;MTAIPTIDLVDALATEYADKSPSEILELALSQQGEIAISFSGAEDVVLIDMAHNLGRLHPETYQFLETVRKHYGIKIEICFPEADAVQQLVNEKGLFSFYQDDHKECCGIRKVQPLRKKLATLDGWITGQRKDQSPGTRTEIPVIQADSGFSGEGKQLIKYNPLANWSSADVWNYIRMMEIPYNPLHEKGFISIGCEPCTRPVLPNQHEREGRWWWEEATHKECGLHAGNLKKLELSRQRHEKIKNVNNPCMLVGYSYLKYQNMRLLPSFKILLQIFVIQNLFLSHPLTTA
;
A
#
# COMPACT_ATOMS: atom_id res chain seq x y z
N MET A 1 11.93 -8.83 -21.44
CA MET A 1 11.13 -7.68 -21.00
C MET A 1 9.95 -7.55 -21.93
N THR A 2 8.75 -7.54 -21.39
CA THR A 2 7.49 -7.32 -22.13
C THR A 2 7.05 -5.86 -21.99
N ALA A 3 6.05 -5.42 -22.75
CA ALA A 3 5.36 -4.16 -22.44
C ALA A 3 4.45 -4.35 -21.22
N ILE A 4 4.07 -3.26 -20.56
CA ILE A 4 3.00 -3.27 -19.55
C ILE A 4 1.69 -3.69 -20.22
N PRO A 5 0.89 -4.60 -19.63
CA PRO A 5 -0.33 -5.11 -20.24
C PRO A 5 -1.40 -4.03 -20.34
N THR A 6 -2.12 -4.04 -21.46
CA THR A 6 -3.30 -3.20 -21.66
C THR A 6 -4.47 -3.70 -20.82
N ILE A 7 -5.41 -2.79 -20.48
CA ILE A 7 -6.56 -3.07 -19.60
C ILE A 7 -7.38 -4.31 -20.01
N ASP A 8 -7.50 -4.60 -21.31
CA ASP A 8 -8.20 -5.77 -21.85
C ASP A 8 -7.51 -7.13 -21.54
N LEU A 9 -6.21 -7.12 -21.28
CA LEU A 9 -5.44 -8.32 -20.90
C LEU A 9 -5.41 -8.55 -19.37
N VAL A 10 -5.86 -7.58 -18.56
CA VAL A 10 -5.74 -7.62 -17.10
C VAL A 10 -6.53 -8.77 -16.47
N ASP A 11 -7.78 -9.00 -16.88
CA ASP A 11 -8.60 -10.07 -16.30
C ASP A 11 -8.05 -11.47 -16.64
N ALA A 12 -7.36 -11.62 -17.79
CA ALA A 12 -6.67 -12.85 -18.16
C ALA A 12 -5.41 -13.07 -17.29
N LEU A 13 -4.54 -12.07 -17.17
CA LEU A 13 -3.35 -12.13 -16.32
C LEU A 13 -3.69 -12.30 -14.84
N ALA A 14 -4.75 -11.65 -14.35
CA ALA A 14 -5.23 -11.83 -12.99
C ALA A 14 -5.75 -13.25 -12.70
N THR A 15 -6.16 -13.98 -13.74
CA THR A 15 -6.55 -15.40 -13.67
C THR A 15 -5.32 -16.31 -13.75
N GLU A 16 -4.39 -16.05 -14.68
CA GLU A 16 -3.13 -16.83 -14.83
C GLU A 16 -2.24 -16.74 -13.58
N TYR A 17 -2.14 -15.55 -12.98
CA TYR A 17 -1.31 -15.31 -11.79
C TYR A 17 -2.05 -15.53 -10.47
N ALA A 18 -3.29 -16.03 -10.50
CA ALA A 18 -4.15 -16.15 -9.32
C ALA A 18 -3.55 -17.01 -8.19
N ASP A 19 -2.82 -18.07 -8.54
CA ASP A 19 -2.16 -19.02 -7.62
C ASP A 19 -0.62 -18.91 -7.65
N LYS A 20 -0.08 -17.80 -8.15
CA LYS A 20 1.36 -17.56 -8.25
C LYS A 20 1.96 -16.97 -6.97
N SER A 21 3.25 -17.21 -6.76
CA SER A 21 3.97 -16.65 -5.61
C SER A 21 4.12 -15.12 -5.71
N PRO A 22 4.27 -14.40 -4.58
CA PRO A 22 4.53 -12.96 -4.61
C PRO A 22 5.75 -12.61 -5.45
N SER A 23 6.79 -13.44 -5.40
CA SER A 23 8.03 -13.27 -6.17
C SER A 23 7.80 -13.36 -7.68
N GLU A 24 6.95 -14.26 -8.18
CA GLU A 24 6.61 -14.36 -9.61
C GLU A 24 5.73 -13.17 -10.06
N ILE A 25 4.81 -12.70 -9.22
CA ILE A 25 3.97 -11.52 -9.52
C ILE A 25 4.83 -10.24 -9.52
N LEU A 26 5.84 -10.18 -8.64
CA LEU A 26 6.88 -9.16 -8.68
C LEU A 26 7.78 -9.28 -9.91
N GLU A 27 8.28 -10.47 -10.25
CA GLU A 27 9.11 -10.66 -11.45
C GLU A 27 8.36 -10.25 -12.73
N LEU A 28 7.06 -10.57 -12.82
CA LEU A 28 6.18 -10.09 -13.90
C LEU A 28 6.15 -8.55 -13.94
N ALA A 29 5.91 -7.87 -12.83
CA ALA A 29 5.83 -6.40 -12.79
C ALA A 29 7.20 -5.72 -13.00
N LEU A 30 8.26 -6.27 -12.40
CA LEU A 30 9.61 -5.69 -12.42
C LEU A 30 10.35 -5.93 -13.76
N SER A 31 9.89 -6.86 -14.60
CA SER A 31 10.48 -7.18 -15.91
C SER A 31 9.83 -6.46 -17.11
N GLN A 32 8.80 -5.64 -16.85
CA GLN A 32 8.07 -4.89 -17.88
C GLN A 32 8.72 -3.55 -18.25
N GLN A 33 8.50 -3.11 -19.49
CA GLN A 33 8.93 -1.81 -19.99
C GLN A 33 7.86 -0.75 -19.68
N GLY A 34 8.13 0.06 -18.65
CA GLY A 34 7.36 1.25 -18.27
C GLY A 34 7.74 1.74 -16.88
N GLU A 35 7.05 2.76 -16.40
CA GLU A 35 7.29 3.39 -15.10
C GLU A 35 6.49 2.68 -13.99
N ILE A 36 7.14 1.85 -13.16
CA ILE A 36 6.48 1.08 -12.09
C ILE A 36 7.10 1.40 -10.73
N ALA A 37 6.27 1.56 -9.69
CA ALA A 37 6.72 1.78 -8.30
C ALA A 37 5.93 0.99 -7.26
N ILE A 38 6.60 0.45 -6.25
CA ILE A 38 5.91 -0.15 -5.09
C ILE A 38 5.46 0.98 -4.15
N SER A 39 4.23 0.93 -3.65
CA SER A 39 3.77 1.70 -2.50
C SER A 39 4.03 0.89 -1.23
N PHE A 40 5.04 1.28 -0.46
CA PHE A 40 5.18 0.85 0.93
C PHE A 40 4.10 1.54 1.81
N SER A 41 4.01 1.15 3.08
CA SER A 41 3.23 1.77 4.15
C SER A 41 3.99 1.79 5.49
N GLY A 42 5.29 1.43 5.48
CA GLY A 42 6.18 1.32 6.65
C GLY A 42 5.70 0.33 7.72
N ALA A 43 4.89 -0.65 7.31
CA ALA A 43 4.27 -1.67 8.16
C ALA A 43 4.80 -3.07 7.77
N GLU A 44 3.97 -4.11 7.93
CA GLU A 44 4.29 -5.47 7.53
C GLU A 44 4.40 -5.65 6.00
N ASP A 45 3.96 -4.65 5.22
CA ASP A 45 4.20 -4.58 3.78
C ASP A 45 5.68 -4.32 3.40
N VAL A 46 6.58 -4.33 4.38
CA VAL A 46 8.03 -4.44 4.16
C VAL A 46 8.42 -5.69 3.36
N VAL A 47 7.59 -6.75 3.31
CA VAL A 47 7.91 -7.94 2.50
C VAL A 47 7.95 -7.63 0.99
N LEU A 48 7.11 -6.73 0.46
CA LEU A 48 7.22 -6.31 -0.95
C LEU A 48 8.45 -5.46 -1.25
N ILE A 49 9.17 -5.09 -0.21
CA ILE A 49 10.03 -3.92 -0.13
C ILE A 49 11.45 -4.42 0.19
N ASP A 50 11.60 -5.46 1.00
CA ASP A 50 12.61 -6.50 0.82
C ASP A 50 12.76 -6.91 -0.66
N MET A 51 11.62 -7.10 -1.34
CA MET A 51 11.58 -7.43 -2.77
C MET A 51 11.84 -6.21 -3.71
N ALA A 52 11.50 -4.96 -3.31
CA ALA A 52 12.02 -3.69 -3.87
C ALA A 52 11.57 -2.43 -3.05
N HIS A 53 12.40 -1.86 -2.16
CA HIS A 53 11.98 -0.96 -1.05
C HIS A 53 11.81 0.53 -1.39
N ASN A 54 10.98 1.29 -0.62
CA ASN A 54 11.25 2.69 -0.15
C ASN A 54 10.13 3.28 0.79
N LEU A 55 10.50 4.08 1.82
CA LEU A 55 9.67 5.10 2.56
C LEU A 55 8.53 4.61 3.52
N GLY A 56 7.94 5.35 4.48
CA GLY A 56 8.04 6.78 4.87
C GLY A 56 7.23 7.27 6.11
N ARG A 57 6.51 8.43 6.08
CA ARG A 57 6.10 9.14 7.31
C ARG A 57 5.01 8.47 8.15
N LEU A 58 5.40 7.98 9.31
CA LEU A 58 4.54 7.20 10.19
C LEU A 58 4.88 7.56 11.66
N HIS A 59 5.24 6.62 12.53
CA HIS A 59 5.72 6.89 13.89
C HIS A 59 7.24 7.18 13.88
N PRO A 60 7.86 7.73 14.96
CA PRO A 60 9.32 7.90 15.07
C PRO A 60 10.11 6.61 14.77
N GLU A 61 9.70 5.50 15.38
CA GLU A 61 10.24 4.16 15.14
C GLU A 61 10.17 3.77 13.67
N THR A 62 9.13 4.22 12.97
CA THR A 62 9.01 3.93 11.55
C THR A 62 9.98 4.76 10.71
N TYR A 63 10.16 6.06 10.93
CA TYR A 63 11.20 6.81 10.20
C TYR A 63 12.60 6.19 10.40
N GLN A 64 12.88 5.74 11.63
CA GLN A 64 14.11 5.01 11.97
C GLN A 64 14.20 3.69 11.19
N PHE A 65 13.14 2.87 11.24
CA PHE A 65 13.02 1.62 10.49
C PHE A 65 13.26 1.80 8.99
N LEU A 66 12.83 2.91 8.41
CA LEU A 66 12.96 3.16 6.97
C LEU A 66 14.36 3.60 6.58
N GLU A 67 15.05 4.34 7.44
CA GLU A 67 16.48 4.57 7.29
C GLU A 67 17.28 3.28 7.50
N THR A 68 16.82 2.36 8.36
CA THR A 68 17.35 0.99 8.48
C THR A 68 17.17 0.20 7.18
N VAL A 69 15.96 0.14 6.61
CA VAL A 69 15.70 -0.59 5.36
C VAL A 69 16.45 0.04 4.18
N ARG A 70 16.49 1.38 4.09
CA ARG A 70 17.29 2.10 3.07
C ARG A 70 18.77 1.74 3.13
N LYS A 71 19.33 1.62 4.34
CA LYS A 71 20.72 1.20 4.57
C LYS A 71 20.93 -0.30 4.30
N HIS A 72 20.02 -1.15 4.75
CA HIS A 72 20.11 -2.61 4.65
C HIS A 72 20.11 -3.09 3.19
N TYR A 73 19.18 -2.56 2.38
CA TYR A 73 19.07 -2.93 0.95
C TYR A 73 19.89 -2.02 0.02
N GLY A 74 20.45 -0.91 0.54
CA GLY A 74 21.41 -0.06 -0.18
C GLY A 74 20.83 0.83 -1.28
N ILE A 75 19.53 1.17 -1.22
CA ILE A 75 18.81 1.85 -2.32
C ILE A 75 18.35 3.29 -1.99
N LYS A 76 17.72 3.97 -2.97
CA LYS A 76 17.37 5.40 -2.90
C LYS A 76 15.85 5.63 -2.73
N ILE A 77 15.50 6.08 -1.54
CA ILE A 77 14.19 6.60 -1.09
C ILE A 77 13.73 7.84 -1.90
N GLU A 78 12.58 7.77 -2.60
CA GLU A 78 11.97 8.89 -3.35
C GLU A 78 10.71 9.47 -2.64
N ILE A 79 10.85 10.64 -2.03
CA ILE A 79 9.86 11.16 -1.09
C ILE A 79 8.73 11.96 -1.75
N CYS A 80 7.50 11.47 -1.69
CA CYS A 80 6.32 12.26 -2.07
C CYS A 80 5.68 12.96 -0.86
N PHE A 81 5.88 14.27 -0.77
CA PHE A 81 5.25 15.15 0.21
C PHE A 81 3.92 15.74 -0.30
N PRO A 82 2.94 16.02 0.58
CA PRO A 82 1.73 16.77 0.23
C PRO A 82 2.05 18.25 0.03
N GLU A 83 1.21 18.95 -0.74
CA GLU A 83 1.36 20.38 -0.98
C GLU A 83 1.18 21.16 0.34
N ALA A 84 2.12 22.08 0.62
CA ALA A 84 2.17 22.79 1.90
C ALA A 84 0.91 23.62 2.15
N ASP A 85 0.43 24.35 1.13
CA ASP A 85 -0.72 25.26 1.23
C ASP A 85 -2.01 24.52 1.61
N ALA A 86 -2.28 23.37 0.98
CA ALA A 86 -3.46 22.56 1.27
C ALA A 86 -3.42 21.97 2.68
N VAL A 87 -2.23 21.60 3.18
CA VAL A 87 -2.04 21.16 4.56
C VAL A 87 -2.16 22.33 5.55
N GLN A 88 -1.64 23.50 5.20
CA GLN A 88 -1.71 24.71 6.02
C GLN A 88 -3.16 25.21 6.14
N GLN A 89 -3.94 25.18 5.06
CA GLN A 89 -5.36 25.51 5.07
C GLN A 89 -6.11 24.57 6.03
N LEU A 90 -5.99 23.24 5.84
CA LEU A 90 -6.61 22.24 6.71
C LEU A 90 -6.30 22.46 8.19
N VAL A 91 -5.04 22.74 8.52
CA VAL A 91 -4.60 22.93 9.92
C VAL A 91 -5.05 24.28 10.49
N ASN A 92 -5.11 25.34 9.68
CA ASN A 92 -5.58 26.65 10.14
C ASN A 92 -7.10 26.69 10.32
N GLU A 93 -7.87 25.99 9.48
CA GLU A 93 -9.33 25.96 9.55
C GLU A 93 -9.87 24.94 10.56
N LYS A 94 -9.26 23.75 10.65
CA LYS A 94 -9.77 22.62 11.45
C LYS A 94 -8.78 22.04 12.47
N GLY A 95 -7.61 22.66 12.65
CA GLY A 95 -6.59 22.22 13.59
C GLY A 95 -5.85 20.95 13.17
N LEU A 96 -5.02 20.44 14.08
CA LEU A 96 -4.12 19.30 13.80
C LEU A 96 -4.83 17.92 13.79
N PHE A 97 -6.04 17.82 14.34
CA PHE A 97 -6.72 16.56 14.68
C PHE A 97 -8.18 16.49 14.19
N SER A 98 -8.55 17.23 13.13
CA SER A 98 -9.92 17.30 12.58
C SER A 98 -10.57 15.93 12.35
N PHE A 99 -9.76 14.93 11.98
CA PHE A 99 -10.17 13.56 11.70
C PHE A 99 -10.78 12.80 12.89
N TYR A 100 -10.65 13.28 14.13
CA TYR A 100 -11.38 12.73 15.28
C TYR A 100 -12.83 13.26 15.40
N GLN A 101 -13.17 14.34 14.68
CA GLN A 101 -14.47 15.02 14.74
C GLN A 101 -15.27 14.88 13.43
N ASP A 102 -14.56 15.02 12.29
CA ASP A 102 -15.09 14.78 10.95
C ASP A 102 -14.95 13.28 10.60
N ASP A 103 -13.98 12.93 9.75
CA ASP A 103 -13.47 11.58 9.55
C ASP A 103 -12.01 11.62 9.04
N HIS A 104 -11.38 10.46 8.88
CA HIS A 104 -10.03 10.39 8.34
C HIS A 104 -9.91 10.79 6.87
N LYS A 105 -11.01 10.88 6.09
CA LYS A 105 -10.98 10.91 4.62
C LYS A 105 -10.49 12.23 4.06
N GLU A 106 -10.81 13.37 4.67
CA GLU A 106 -10.30 14.68 4.24
C GLU A 106 -8.80 14.81 4.54
N CYS A 107 -8.40 14.52 5.79
CA CYS A 107 -7.01 14.53 6.22
C CYS A 107 -6.15 13.56 5.39
N CYS A 108 -6.63 12.33 5.15
CA CYS A 108 -5.99 11.39 4.24
C CYS A 108 -6.11 11.82 2.77
N GLY A 109 -7.13 12.57 2.37
CA GLY A 109 -7.30 13.12 1.04
C GLY A 109 -6.14 14.06 0.69
N ILE A 110 -6.00 15.12 1.48
CA ILE A 110 -4.95 16.14 1.33
C ILE A 110 -3.56 15.54 1.58
N ARG A 111 -3.37 14.83 2.69
CA ARG A 111 -2.04 14.33 3.06
C ARG A 111 -1.61 13.14 2.20
N LYS A 112 -2.49 12.14 2.00
CA LYS A 112 -2.13 10.83 1.43
C LYS A 112 -2.54 10.67 -0.04
N VAL A 113 -3.81 10.89 -0.38
CA VAL A 113 -4.36 10.58 -1.70
C VAL A 113 -3.85 11.55 -2.77
N GLN A 114 -3.76 12.84 -2.47
CA GLN A 114 -3.30 13.87 -3.42
C GLN A 114 -1.85 13.67 -3.89
N PRO A 115 -0.81 13.62 -3.02
CA PRO A 115 0.55 13.43 -3.49
C PRO A 115 0.80 12.04 -4.07
N LEU A 116 0.05 11.01 -3.65
CA LEU A 116 0.07 9.72 -4.35
C LEU A 116 -0.44 9.88 -5.79
N ARG A 117 -1.61 10.49 -6.00
CA ARG A 117 -2.18 10.69 -7.35
C ARG A 117 -1.24 11.51 -8.24
N LYS A 118 -0.63 12.57 -7.69
CA LYS A 118 0.37 13.39 -8.39
C LYS A 118 1.55 12.56 -8.92
N LYS A 119 1.98 11.53 -8.17
CA LYS A 119 3.03 10.59 -8.60
C LYS A 119 2.51 9.48 -9.51
N LEU A 120 1.42 8.80 -9.15
CA LEU A 120 0.86 7.68 -9.93
C LEU A 120 0.44 8.11 -11.34
N ALA A 121 0.01 9.36 -11.55
CA ALA A 121 -0.24 9.91 -12.88
C ALA A 121 1.01 9.99 -13.79
N THR A 122 2.23 9.92 -13.22
CA THR A 122 3.48 9.80 -14.01
C THR A 122 3.82 8.35 -14.37
N LEU A 123 3.29 7.39 -13.60
CA LEU A 123 3.58 5.97 -13.72
C LEU A 123 2.62 5.25 -14.68
N ASP A 124 2.98 4.01 -15.01
CA ASP A 124 2.21 3.06 -15.82
C ASP A 124 1.78 1.83 -14.98
N GLY A 125 2.43 1.58 -13.84
CA GLY A 125 1.97 0.61 -12.85
C GLY A 125 2.45 0.89 -11.43
N TRP A 126 1.85 0.19 -10.45
CA TRP A 126 2.27 0.24 -9.06
C TRP A 126 1.99 -1.06 -8.30
N ILE A 127 2.77 -1.35 -7.25
CA ILE A 127 2.67 -2.61 -6.47
C ILE A 127 2.30 -2.27 -5.02
N THR A 128 1.38 -2.99 -4.37
CA THR A 128 0.93 -2.68 -3.00
C THR A 128 0.77 -3.91 -2.12
N GLY A 129 1.09 -3.78 -0.81
CA GLY A 129 1.04 -4.88 0.17
C GLY A 129 -0.36 -5.28 0.63
N GLN A 130 -1.38 -5.00 -0.18
CA GLN A 130 -2.77 -5.19 0.18
C GLN A 130 -3.14 -6.70 0.14
N ARG A 131 -3.50 -7.26 1.31
CA ARG A 131 -3.91 -8.66 1.45
C ARG A 131 -5.42 -8.80 1.64
N LYS A 132 -5.97 -9.98 1.31
CA LYS A 132 -7.39 -10.33 1.51
C LYS A 132 -7.80 -10.41 2.98
N ASP A 133 -6.91 -10.87 3.86
CA ASP A 133 -7.20 -11.07 5.30
C ASP A 133 -7.29 -9.76 6.10
N GLN A 134 -6.67 -8.67 5.63
CA GLN A 134 -6.59 -7.37 6.33
C GLN A 134 -7.93 -6.64 6.57
N SER A 135 -9.06 -7.06 5.99
CA SER A 135 -10.38 -6.47 6.28
C SER A 135 -11.52 -7.50 6.25
N PRO A 136 -12.30 -7.67 7.33
CA PRO A 136 -13.45 -8.58 7.35
C PRO A 136 -14.55 -8.11 6.37
N GLY A 137 -14.90 -8.97 5.41
CA GLY A 137 -16.08 -8.80 4.55
C GLY A 137 -15.99 -7.75 3.44
N THR A 138 -14.97 -6.89 3.40
CA THR A 138 -14.78 -5.85 2.35
C THR A 138 -13.63 -6.12 1.38
N ARG A 139 -12.89 -7.24 1.53
CA ARG A 139 -11.67 -7.55 0.74
C ARG A 139 -11.63 -8.92 0.08
N THR A 140 -12.72 -9.68 0.12
CA THR A 140 -12.81 -11.06 -0.40
C THR A 140 -12.39 -11.19 -1.88
N GLU A 141 -12.58 -10.13 -2.67
CA GLU A 141 -12.29 -10.07 -4.11
C GLU A 141 -11.09 -9.17 -4.49
N ILE A 142 -10.04 -9.05 -3.67
CA ILE A 142 -8.78 -8.40 -4.12
C ILE A 142 -8.10 -9.26 -5.19
N PRO A 143 -7.88 -8.77 -6.43
CA PRO A 143 -7.12 -9.49 -7.44
C PRO A 143 -5.61 -9.32 -7.22
N VAL A 144 -4.81 -10.29 -7.67
CA VAL A 144 -3.33 -10.16 -7.72
C VAL A 144 -2.85 -9.09 -8.70
N ILE A 145 -3.64 -8.81 -9.74
CA ILE A 145 -3.38 -7.78 -10.77
C ILE A 145 -4.72 -7.11 -11.10
N GLN A 146 -4.79 -5.77 -11.10
CA GLN A 146 -6.01 -5.02 -11.39
C GLN A 146 -5.68 -3.71 -12.14
N ALA A 147 -6.57 -3.24 -13.01
CA ALA A 147 -6.49 -1.88 -13.54
C ALA A 147 -6.93 -0.87 -12.46
N ASP A 148 -6.27 0.29 -12.40
CA ASP A 148 -6.53 1.34 -11.40
C ASP A 148 -7.01 2.64 -12.05
N SER A 149 -8.31 2.73 -12.26
CA SER A 149 -9.01 3.92 -12.73
C SER A 149 -9.26 4.99 -11.65
N GLY A 150 -8.75 4.80 -10.43
CA GLY A 150 -8.80 5.81 -9.36
C GLY A 150 -7.58 6.75 -9.32
N PHE A 151 -6.48 6.32 -9.96
CA PHE A 151 -5.19 7.01 -9.94
C PHE A 151 -4.51 7.14 -11.32
N SER A 152 -5.04 6.53 -12.38
CA SER A 152 -4.62 6.74 -13.77
C SER A 152 -4.67 8.23 -14.17
N GLY A 153 -3.59 8.73 -14.79
CA GLY A 153 -3.58 10.06 -15.40
C GLY A 153 -4.39 10.14 -16.70
N GLU A 154 -4.71 11.35 -17.15
CA GLU A 154 -5.43 11.54 -18.43
C GLU A 154 -4.64 10.93 -19.59
N GLY A 155 -5.30 10.11 -20.41
CA GLY A 155 -4.68 9.39 -21.53
C GLY A 155 -3.75 8.23 -21.16
N LYS A 156 -3.49 7.97 -19.86
CA LYS A 156 -2.68 6.84 -19.39
C LYS A 156 -3.53 5.70 -18.80
N GLN A 157 -2.97 4.49 -18.86
CA GLN A 157 -3.45 3.34 -18.08
C GLN A 157 -2.51 3.16 -16.87
N LEU A 158 -3.04 2.63 -15.76
CA LEU A 158 -2.27 2.35 -14.54
C LEU A 158 -2.63 0.95 -14.04
N ILE A 159 -1.64 0.06 -13.94
CA ILE A 159 -1.84 -1.32 -13.48
C ILE A 159 -1.37 -1.48 -12.03
N LYS A 160 -2.25 -1.96 -11.14
CA LYS A 160 -1.97 -2.22 -9.72
C LYS A 160 -1.75 -3.70 -9.47
N TYR A 161 -0.60 -4.04 -8.90
CA TYR A 161 -0.20 -5.39 -8.51
C TYR A 161 -0.36 -5.55 -6.99
N ASN A 162 -0.85 -6.70 -6.54
CA ASN A 162 -1.02 -7.05 -5.13
C ASN A 162 -0.39 -8.43 -4.87
N PRO A 163 0.95 -8.56 -4.85
CA PRO A 163 1.61 -9.87 -4.79
C PRO A 163 1.29 -10.66 -3.52
N LEU A 164 1.04 -9.96 -2.40
CA LEU A 164 0.65 -10.54 -1.12
C LEU A 164 -0.88 -10.79 -0.99
N ALA A 165 -1.68 -10.62 -2.05
CA ALA A 165 -3.15 -10.70 -1.97
C ALA A 165 -3.66 -11.98 -1.31
N ASN A 166 -3.00 -13.12 -1.57
CA ASN A 166 -3.36 -14.44 -1.08
C ASN A 166 -2.63 -14.87 0.21
N TRP A 167 -1.63 -14.11 0.68
CA TRP A 167 -0.91 -14.45 1.91
C TRP A 167 -1.71 -14.03 3.13
N SER A 168 -1.69 -14.86 4.16
CA SER A 168 -2.16 -14.48 5.50
C SER A 168 -1.09 -13.67 6.23
N SER A 169 -1.50 -12.96 7.29
CA SER A 169 -0.60 -12.33 8.25
C SER A 169 0.42 -13.32 8.82
N ALA A 170 0.04 -14.59 9.02
CA ALA A 170 0.95 -15.63 9.48
C ALA A 170 2.05 -15.96 8.44
N ASP A 171 1.72 -15.99 7.14
CA ASP A 171 2.70 -16.24 6.07
C ASP A 171 3.69 -15.09 5.96
N VAL A 172 3.21 -13.84 6.04
CA VAL A 172 4.04 -12.63 6.10
C VAL A 172 5.00 -12.70 7.30
N TRP A 173 4.50 -13.00 8.50
CA TRP A 173 5.33 -13.10 9.70
C TRP A 173 6.26 -14.31 9.72
N ASN A 174 5.93 -15.39 9.03
CA ASN A 174 6.85 -16.51 8.83
C ASN A 174 7.98 -16.11 7.88
N TYR A 175 7.67 -15.45 6.76
CA TYR A 175 8.68 -14.97 5.82
C TYR A 175 9.65 -13.97 6.46
N ILE A 176 9.13 -12.95 7.18
CA ILE A 176 9.94 -11.96 7.90
C ILE A 176 10.94 -12.64 8.85
N ARG A 177 10.48 -13.63 9.64
CA ARG A 177 11.32 -14.33 10.62
C ARG A 177 12.28 -15.33 9.99
N MET A 178 11.88 -16.04 8.94
CA MET A 178 12.73 -17.03 8.25
C MET A 178 13.84 -16.40 7.40
N MET A 179 13.63 -15.18 6.91
CA MET A 179 14.57 -14.44 6.07
C MET A 179 15.34 -13.36 6.85
N GLU A 180 15.16 -13.28 8.17
CA GLU A 180 15.76 -12.27 9.07
C GLU A 180 15.53 -10.81 8.61
N ILE A 181 14.40 -10.57 7.94
CA ILE A 181 14.04 -9.26 7.37
C ILE A 181 13.83 -8.25 8.50
N PRO A 182 14.45 -7.05 8.44
CA PRO A 182 14.18 -6.01 9.43
C PRO A 182 12.71 -5.60 9.37
N TYR A 183 12.07 -5.47 10.54
CA TYR A 183 10.67 -5.08 10.67
C TYR A 183 10.49 -3.88 11.61
N ASN A 184 9.30 -3.29 11.62
CA ASN A 184 9.00 -2.10 12.40
C ASN A 184 8.93 -2.43 13.92
N PRO A 185 9.73 -1.77 14.80
CA PRO A 185 9.72 -2.04 16.24
C PRO A 185 8.36 -1.84 16.95
N LEU A 186 7.39 -1.17 16.33
CA LEU A 186 6.01 -1.10 16.86
C LEU A 186 5.32 -2.47 16.93
N HIS A 187 5.72 -3.44 16.10
CA HIS A 187 5.15 -4.78 16.14
C HIS A 187 5.44 -5.50 17.47
N GLU A 188 6.61 -5.24 18.08
CA GLU A 188 6.95 -5.70 19.44
C GLU A 188 6.05 -5.07 20.52
N LYS A 189 5.40 -3.93 20.20
CA LYS A 189 4.51 -3.16 21.08
C LYS A 189 3.02 -3.45 20.84
N GLY A 190 2.69 -4.53 20.12
CA GLY A 190 1.31 -4.96 19.86
C GLY A 190 0.60 -4.24 18.70
N PHE A 191 1.32 -3.47 17.88
CA PHE A 191 0.76 -2.90 16.65
C PHE A 191 0.80 -3.95 15.54
N ILE A 192 -0.35 -4.48 15.10
CA ILE A 192 -0.38 -5.40 13.94
C ILE A 192 -0.44 -4.59 12.63
N SER A 193 -1.51 -3.81 12.40
CA SER A 193 -1.59 -2.89 11.26
C SER A 193 -1.03 -1.51 11.63
N ILE A 194 -0.03 -1.01 10.90
CA ILE A 194 0.63 0.28 11.19
C ILE A 194 0.18 1.40 10.24
N GLY A 195 0.23 2.65 10.72
CA GLY A 195 -0.14 3.84 9.97
C GLY A 195 0.42 5.12 10.57
N CYS A 196 -0.27 6.24 10.29
CA CYS A 196 -0.02 7.51 10.96
C CYS A 196 -0.26 7.34 12.46
N GLU A 197 0.65 7.84 13.28
CA GLU A 197 0.60 7.74 14.75
C GLU A 197 -0.76 8.12 15.37
N PRO A 198 -1.40 9.28 15.10
CA PRO A 198 -2.69 9.61 15.70
C PRO A 198 -3.89 8.85 15.09
N CYS A 199 -3.64 7.97 14.13
CA CYS A 199 -4.65 7.14 13.47
C CYS A 199 -4.37 5.63 13.63
N THR A 200 -3.43 5.27 14.51
CA THR A 200 -2.99 3.89 14.76
C THR A 200 -2.83 3.64 16.26
N ARG A 201 -3.33 2.51 16.75
CA ARG A 201 -3.12 2.02 18.13
C ARG A 201 -2.80 0.51 18.11
N PRO A 202 -2.15 -0.04 19.16
CA PRO A 202 -2.00 -1.49 19.28
C PRO A 202 -3.37 -2.16 19.48
N VAL A 203 -3.42 -3.47 19.22
CA VAL A 203 -4.62 -4.31 19.41
C VAL A 203 -4.38 -5.36 20.49
N LEU A 204 -5.45 -5.78 21.16
CA LEU A 204 -5.40 -6.84 22.17
C LEU A 204 -5.23 -8.23 21.51
N PRO A 205 -4.79 -9.26 22.25
CA PRO A 205 -4.77 -10.64 21.75
C PRO A 205 -6.13 -11.06 21.19
N ASN A 206 -6.12 -11.60 19.97
CA ASN A 206 -7.29 -12.03 19.19
C ASN A 206 -8.23 -10.91 18.69
N GLN A 207 -7.90 -9.62 18.87
CA GLN A 207 -8.56 -8.55 18.10
C GLN A 207 -8.07 -8.55 16.64
N HIS A 208 -8.94 -8.12 15.73
CA HIS A 208 -8.60 -8.03 14.32
C HIS A 208 -7.65 -6.85 14.06
N GLU A 209 -6.64 -7.01 13.19
CA GLU A 209 -5.60 -6.00 12.93
C GLU A 209 -6.15 -4.62 12.53
N ARG A 210 -7.34 -4.60 11.91
CA ARG A 210 -8.07 -3.38 11.51
C ARG A 210 -8.66 -2.58 12.70
N GLU A 211 -8.89 -3.19 13.87
CA GLU A 211 -9.40 -2.51 15.07
C GLU A 211 -8.40 -1.50 15.68
N GLY A 212 -7.13 -1.61 15.29
CA GLY A 212 -6.09 -0.63 15.61
C GLY A 212 -6.15 0.65 14.75
N ARG A 213 -7.04 0.72 13.75
CA ARG A 213 -7.04 1.75 12.70
C ARG A 213 -8.35 2.52 12.71
N TRP A 214 -8.29 3.86 12.78
CA TRP A 214 -9.47 4.74 12.82
C TRP A 214 -10.54 4.22 13.80
N TRP A 215 -10.12 3.91 15.02
CA TRP A 215 -10.91 3.13 15.97
C TRP A 215 -12.23 3.82 16.36
N TRP A 216 -12.28 5.15 16.27
CA TRP A 216 -13.45 5.98 16.55
C TRP A 216 -14.53 5.98 15.46
N GLU A 217 -14.18 5.59 14.22
CA GLU A 217 -15.15 5.51 13.11
C GLU A 217 -15.99 4.21 13.17
N GLU A 218 -17.08 4.15 12.40
CA GLU A 218 -17.84 2.91 12.19
C GLU A 218 -17.06 1.89 11.35
N ALA A 219 -17.20 0.60 11.65
CA ALA A 219 -16.39 -0.47 11.03
C ALA A 219 -16.50 -0.53 9.49
N THR A 220 -17.67 -0.19 8.94
CA THR A 220 -17.98 -0.11 7.51
C THR A 220 -17.16 0.94 6.75
N HIS A 221 -16.66 1.98 7.43
CA HIS A 221 -15.96 3.10 6.79
C HIS A 221 -14.43 3.02 6.88
N LYS A 222 -13.87 1.98 7.52
CA LYS A 222 -12.43 1.86 7.85
C LYS A 222 -11.54 1.41 6.68
N GLU A 223 -11.92 1.71 5.44
CA GLU A 223 -11.08 1.48 4.26
C GLU A 223 -10.31 2.72 3.84
N CYS A 224 -9.08 2.52 3.39
CA CYS A 224 -8.22 3.64 3.02
C CYS A 224 -8.62 4.20 1.66
N GLY A 225 -8.63 5.53 1.51
CA GLY A 225 -8.86 6.21 0.22
C GLY A 225 -7.92 5.79 -0.93
N LEU A 226 -6.79 5.11 -0.63
CA LEU A 226 -5.95 4.44 -1.64
C LEU A 226 -6.63 3.27 -2.38
N HIS A 227 -7.70 2.71 -1.83
CA HIS A 227 -8.29 1.46 -2.29
C HIS A 227 -9.81 1.57 -2.50
N ALA A 228 -10.37 2.79 -2.46
CA ALA A 228 -11.80 3.05 -2.62
C ALA A 228 -12.39 2.54 -3.94
N GLY A 229 -11.57 2.40 -5.00
CA GLY A 229 -11.97 1.75 -6.26
C GLY A 229 -12.46 0.30 -6.08
N ASN A 230 -11.92 -0.43 -5.11
CA ASN A 230 -12.35 -1.81 -4.81
C ASN A 230 -13.78 -1.83 -4.25
N LEU A 231 -14.18 -0.85 -3.43
CA LEU A 231 -15.54 -0.75 -2.89
C LEU A 231 -16.57 -0.59 -4.02
N LYS A 232 -16.27 0.28 -5.00
CA LYS A 232 -17.12 0.48 -6.18
C LYS A 232 -17.22 -0.77 -7.06
N LYS A 233 -16.14 -1.57 -7.15
CA LYS A 233 -16.16 -2.89 -7.83
C LYS A 233 -17.01 -3.90 -7.04
N LEU A 234 -17.02 -3.85 -5.70
CA LEU A 234 -17.85 -4.70 -4.82
C LEU A 234 -19.34 -4.36 -4.84
N GLU A 235 -19.72 -3.08 -4.98
CA GLU A 235 -21.12 -2.68 -5.21
C GLU A 235 -21.62 -3.27 -6.54
N LEU A 236 -20.82 -3.12 -7.60
CA LEU A 236 -21.11 -3.69 -8.91
C LEU A 236 -21.08 -5.22 -8.91
N SER A 237 -20.16 -5.87 -8.17
CA SER A 237 -20.11 -7.34 -8.07
C SER A 237 -21.24 -7.91 -7.22
N ARG A 238 -21.74 -7.18 -6.21
CA ARG A 238 -23.01 -7.50 -5.51
C ARG A 238 -24.20 -7.48 -6.47
N GLN A 239 -24.40 -6.38 -7.20
CA GLN A 239 -25.48 -6.24 -8.19
C GLN A 239 -25.42 -7.31 -9.29
N ARG A 240 -24.20 -7.78 -9.64
CA ARG A 240 -23.98 -8.87 -10.58
C ARG A 240 -24.26 -10.24 -9.95
N HIS A 241 -23.83 -10.48 -8.71
CA HIS A 241 -24.09 -11.73 -7.97
C HIS A 241 -25.58 -11.95 -7.68
N GLU A 242 -26.36 -10.90 -7.42
CA GLU A 242 -27.82 -11.03 -7.27
C GLU A 242 -28.51 -11.55 -8.53
N LYS A 243 -27.95 -11.29 -9.73
CA LYS A 243 -28.40 -11.90 -10.99
C LYS A 243 -27.85 -13.31 -11.24
N ILE A 244 -26.73 -13.68 -10.62
CA ILE A 244 -26.00 -14.94 -10.86
C ILE A 244 -26.45 -16.09 -9.93
N LYS A 245 -27.13 -15.80 -8.82
CA LYS A 245 -27.70 -16.79 -7.86
C LYS A 245 -28.67 -17.84 -8.44
N ASN A 246 -28.95 -17.81 -9.74
CA ASN A 246 -29.83 -18.76 -10.44
C ASN A 246 -29.11 -19.96 -11.09
N VAL A 247 -27.81 -20.17 -10.88
CA VAL A 247 -27.05 -21.31 -11.47
C VAL A 247 -26.15 -22.00 -10.43
N ASN A 248 -26.26 -23.33 -10.33
CA ASN A 248 -25.46 -24.18 -9.43
C ASN A 248 -24.52 -25.11 -10.22
N ASN A 249 -23.22 -25.14 -9.91
CA ASN A 249 -22.48 -26.37 -9.49
C ASN A 249 -20.97 -26.12 -9.20
N PRO A 250 -20.24 -27.07 -8.57
CA PRO A 250 -18.93 -26.81 -7.91
C PRO A 250 -17.73 -27.64 -8.46
N CYS A 251 -16.60 -27.60 -7.71
CA CYS A 251 -15.39 -28.47 -7.76
C CYS A 251 -14.30 -28.12 -8.83
N MET A 252 -12.99 -28.42 -8.65
CA MET A 252 -12.25 -28.99 -7.49
C MET A 252 -10.76 -28.53 -7.41
N LEU A 253 -9.98 -29.08 -6.46
CA LEU A 253 -8.62 -28.68 -6.04
C LEU A 253 -7.44 -29.26 -6.85
N VAL A 254 -6.41 -28.41 -7.07
CA VAL A 254 -4.98 -28.68 -7.36
C VAL A 254 -4.19 -27.45 -6.84
N GLY A 255 -2.94 -27.44 -6.38
CA GLY A 255 -1.96 -28.51 -6.07
C GLY A 255 -0.50 -28.00 -6.21
N TYR A 256 0.29 -27.96 -5.13
CA TYR A 256 1.58 -27.23 -5.06
C TYR A 256 2.85 -28.09 -5.10
N SER A 257 3.94 -27.53 -5.65
CA SER A 257 5.31 -28.03 -5.57
C SER A 257 6.30 -26.86 -5.39
N TYR A 258 7.40 -27.08 -4.67
CA TYR A 258 8.37 -26.03 -4.30
C TYR A 258 9.61 -26.03 -5.20
N LEU A 259 10.08 -24.84 -5.60
CA LEU A 259 11.39 -24.62 -6.22
C LEU A 259 12.05 -23.34 -5.66
N LYS A 260 13.39 -23.35 -5.60
CA LYS A 260 14.19 -22.26 -5.00
C LYS A 260 14.44 -21.15 -6.02
N TYR A 261 14.36 -19.90 -5.56
CA TYR A 261 14.82 -18.72 -6.30
C TYR A 261 15.95 -18.01 -5.56
N GLN A 262 16.96 -17.53 -6.30
CA GLN A 262 18.00 -16.61 -5.85
C GLN A 262 18.37 -15.66 -7.01
N ASN A 263 18.79 -14.45 -6.68
CA ASN A 263 19.38 -13.45 -7.60
C ASN A 263 18.45 -12.85 -8.68
N MET A 264 17.38 -12.15 -8.26
CA MET A 264 16.78 -11.11 -9.09
C MET A 264 17.50 -9.77 -8.82
N ARG A 265 18.10 -9.15 -9.83
CA ARG A 265 18.79 -7.84 -9.71
C ARG A 265 17.89 -6.71 -10.20
N LEU A 266 17.75 -5.66 -9.41
CA LEU A 266 16.97 -4.46 -9.76
C LEU A 266 17.56 -3.74 -11.00
N LEU A 267 16.68 -3.32 -11.90
CA LEU A 267 17.03 -2.56 -13.10
C LEU A 267 17.11 -1.05 -12.81
N PRO A 268 17.97 -0.29 -13.53
CA PRO A 268 18.23 1.13 -13.24
C PRO A 268 17.02 2.06 -13.46
N SER A 269 15.95 1.58 -14.09
CA SER A 269 14.69 2.33 -14.27
C SER A 269 13.88 2.47 -12.97
N PHE A 270 14.19 1.70 -11.92
CA PHE A 270 13.29 1.57 -10.77
C PHE A 270 13.21 2.80 -9.87
N LYS A 271 11.97 3.19 -9.59
CA LYS A 271 11.59 4.20 -8.59
C LYS A 271 10.63 3.51 -7.64
N ILE A 272 10.82 3.68 -6.33
CA ILE A 272 9.92 3.10 -5.33
C ILE A 272 9.40 4.21 -4.43
N LEU A 273 8.14 4.11 -4.03
CA LEU A 273 7.26 5.22 -3.72
C LEU A 273 6.55 5.02 -2.37
N LEU A 274 6.35 6.11 -1.63
CA LEU A 274 5.22 6.27 -0.72
C LEU A 274 5.03 7.76 -0.41
N GLN A 275 3.87 8.03 0.18
CA GLN A 275 3.42 9.31 0.70
C GLN A 275 4.02 9.63 2.09
N ILE A 276 5.03 10.51 2.16
CA ILE A 276 5.59 11.06 3.41
C ILE A 276 4.99 12.44 3.65
N PHE A 277 4.14 12.60 4.65
CA PHE A 277 3.70 13.93 5.09
C PHE A 277 4.71 14.49 6.07
N VAL A 278 5.22 15.70 5.87
CA VAL A 278 5.83 16.49 6.94
C VAL A 278 5.74 17.96 6.53
N ILE A 279 5.30 18.81 7.46
CA ILE A 279 5.74 20.21 7.49
C ILE A 279 6.75 20.27 8.62
N GLN A 280 7.95 20.76 8.35
CA GLN A 280 8.95 21.05 9.38
C GLN A 280 9.31 22.54 9.29
N ASN A 281 8.48 23.37 9.92
CA ASN A 281 8.77 24.80 10.08
C ASN A 281 9.94 24.98 11.05
N LEU A 282 11.16 24.96 10.51
CA LEU A 282 12.36 25.42 11.20
C LEU A 282 12.48 26.93 11.05
N PHE A 283 11.70 27.66 11.86
CA PHE A 283 12.03 29.05 12.18
C PHE A 283 13.31 29.07 13.01
N LEU A 284 14.43 29.39 12.37
CA LEU A 284 15.61 29.91 13.04
C LEU A 284 15.88 31.32 12.53
N SER A 285 16.00 32.25 13.48
CA SER A 285 16.13 33.68 13.24
C SER A 285 17.40 34.03 12.46
N HIS A 286 17.30 35.02 11.56
CA HIS A 286 18.48 35.68 11.04
C HIS A 286 19.23 36.40 12.18
N PRO A 287 20.57 36.26 12.29
CA PRO A 287 21.36 37.15 13.11
C PRO A 287 21.49 38.51 12.40
N LEU A 288 20.65 39.47 12.78
CA LEU A 288 20.77 40.86 12.35
C LEU A 288 21.87 41.60 13.14
N THR A 289 23.13 41.42 12.75
CA THR A 289 24.18 42.43 13.00
C THR A 289 25.39 42.27 12.08
N THR A 290 25.68 43.32 11.32
CA THR A 290 27.03 43.63 10.79
C THR A 290 27.31 45.11 11.01
N ALA A 291 27.95 45.43 12.12
CA ALA A 291 28.59 46.70 12.47
C ALA A 291 29.58 46.43 13.60
#